data_AF-A0ABD5XVJ7-F1
#
_entry.id   AF-A0ABD5XVJ7-F1
#
_cell.length_a   1.000
_cell.length_b   1.000
_cell.length_c   1.000
_cell.angle_alpha   90.00
_cell.angle_beta   90.00
_cell.angle_gamma   90.00
#
_symmetry.space_group_name_H-M   'P 1'
#
loop_
_entity.id
_entity.type
_entity.pdbx_description
1 polymer ?
#
loop_
_entity_poly.entity_id
_entity_poly.type
_entity_poly.pdbx_seq_one_letter_code
_entity_poly.pdbx_strand_id
1 'polypeptide(L)' 'MTNVWRAFFTMSAVLLGFLLLSVPFVEPGSGAFVVSVASFVMLAIMFVASGAFIYVDWDPFEDLL' A
#
# COMPACT_ATOMS: atom_id res chain seq x y z
N MET A 1 -10.48 -12.74 -11.44
CA MET A 1 -9.73 -12.24 -10.26
C MET A 1 -8.43 -13.01 -10.11
N THR A 2 -7.44 -12.61 -10.90
CA THR A 2 -6.04 -12.96 -10.74
C THR A 2 -5.58 -12.60 -9.32
N ASN A 3 -4.66 -13.39 -8.76
CA ASN A 3 -4.16 -13.18 -7.39
C ASN A 3 -3.33 -11.88 -7.23
N VAL A 4 -3.12 -11.14 -8.32
CA VAL A 4 -2.29 -9.94 -8.40
C VAL A 4 -2.82 -8.84 -7.48
N TRP A 5 -4.11 -8.49 -7.59
CA TRP A 5 -4.69 -7.45 -6.73
C TRP A 5 -4.70 -7.81 -5.26
N ARG A 6 -4.99 -9.09 -4.95
CA ARG A 6 -4.94 -9.61 -3.58
C ARG A 6 -3.53 -9.54 -3.00
N ALA A 7 -2.51 -9.79 -3.81
CA ALA A 7 -1.11 -9.65 -3.39
C ALA A 7 -0.75 -8.19 -3.11
N PHE A 8 -1.08 -7.25 -4.00
CA PHE A 8 -0.84 -5.82 -3.77
C PHE A 8 -1.56 -5.30 -2.53
N PHE A 9 -2.84 -5.66 -2.36
CA PHE A 9 -3.64 -5.27 -1.20
C PHE A 9 -3.02 -5.79 0.10
N THR A 10 -2.70 -7.08 0.15
CA THR A 10 -2.15 -7.70 1.36
C THR A 10 -0.76 -7.14 1.69
N MET A 11 0.11 -6.98 0.69
CA MET A 11 1.46 -6.48 0.90
C MET A 11 1.47 -5.01 1.34
N SER A 12 0.67 -4.16 0.69
CA SER A 12 0.53 -2.76 1.09
C SER A 12 -0.04 -2.62 2.51
N ALA A 13 -1.01 -3.46 2.90
CA ALA A 13 -1.53 -3.49 4.26
C ALA A 13 -0.45 -3.81 5.31
N VAL A 14 0.35 -4.85 5.06
CA VAL A 14 1.45 -5.26 5.96
C VAL A 14 2.50 -4.16 6.07
N LEU A 15 2.92 -3.59 4.94
CA LEU A 15 3.93 -2.52 4.92
C LEU A 15 3.42 -1.24 5.58
N LEU A 16 2.15 -0.88 5.40
CA LEU A 16 1.50 0.22 6.14
C LEU A 16 1.50 -0.06 7.65
N GLY A 17 1.19 -1.29 8.05
CA GLY A 17 1.26 -1.71 9.45
C GLY A 17 2.65 -1.47 10.06
N PHE A 18 3.71 -1.93 9.39
CA PHE A 18 5.07 -1.68 9.85
C PHE A 18 5.45 -0.20 9.85
N LEU A 19 5.03 0.56 8.84
CA LEU A 19 5.29 1.99 8.78
C LEU A 19 4.61 2.72 9.94
N LEU A 20 3.36 2.38 10.26
CA LEU A 20 2.64 2.95 11.40
C LEU A 20 3.30 2.59 12.73
N LEU A 21 3.79 1.36 12.87
CA LEU A 21 4.55 0.93 14.05
C LEU A 21 5.88 1.69 14.19
N SER A 22 6.46 2.18 13.10
CA SER A 22 7.69 2.96 13.14
C SER A 22 7.49 4.42 13.57
N VAL A 23 6.27 4.97 13.50
CA VAL A 23 5.97 6.39 13.75
C VAL A 23 6.54 6.93 15.06
N PRO A 24 6.46 6.25 16.22
CA PRO A 24 7.00 6.75 17.48
C PRO A 24 8.53 6.95 17.48
N PHE A 25 9.24 6.31 16.55
CA PHE A 25 10.70 6.34 16.45
C PHE A 25 11.19 7.35 15.40
N VAL A 26 10.28 8.00 14.67
CA VAL A 26 10.62 8.95 13.60
C VAL A 26 10.57 10.37 14.14
N GLU A 27 11.72 11.04 14.16
CA GLU A 27 11.82 12.43 14.61
C GLU A 27 11.23 13.40 13.56
N PRO A 28 10.27 14.26 13.94
CA PRO A 28 9.70 15.25 13.03
C PRO A 28 10.76 16.20 12.46
N GLY A 29 10.66 16.54 11.17
CA GLY A 29 11.60 17.43 10.49
C GLY A 29 12.91 16.77 10.05
N SER A 30 13.13 15.51 10.38
CA SER A 30 14.26 14.72 9.87
C SER A 30 14.03 14.22 8.43
N GLY A 31 15.09 13.78 7.76
CA GLY A 31 14.96 13.10 6.47
C GLY A 31 14.11 11.82 6.55
N ALA A 32 14.18 11.10 7.69
CA ALA A 32 13.36 9.92 7.93
C ALA A 32 11.86 10.25 7.98
N PHE A 33 11.49 11.42 8.50
CA PHE A 33 10.11 11.89 8.49
C PHE A 33 9.58 12.15 7.08
N VAL A 34 10.38 12.75 6.20
CA VAL A 34 9.98 12.96 4.80
C VAL A 34 9.76 11.62 4.10
N VAL A 35 10.67 10.67 4.31
CA VAL A 35 10.57 9.33 3.73
C VAL A 35 9.36 8.58 4.27
N SER A 36 9.06 8.68 5.57
CA SER A 36 7.89 8.01 6.16
C SER A 36 6.58 8.56 5.60
N VAL A 37 6.45 9.88 5.43
CA VAL A 37 5.27 10.50 4.82
C VAL A 37 5.12 10.10 3.35
N ALA A 38 6.20 10.17 2.56
CA ALA A 38 6.16 9.78 1.15
C ALA A 38 5.79 8.30 0.98
N SER A 39 6.36 7.43 1.81
CA SER A 39 6.06 5.99 1.83
C SER A 39 4.62 5.74 2.24
N PHE A 40 4.11 6.46 3.24
CA PHE A 40 2.72 6.35 3.68
C PHE A 40 1.75 6.68 2.55
N VAL A 41 1.96 7.80 1.86
CA VAL A 41 1.10 8.23 0.74
C VAL A 41 1.09 7.18 -0.36
N MET A 42 2.27 6.71 -0.79
CA MET A 42 2.38 5.69 -1.84
C MET A 42 1.67 4.40 -1.44
N LEU A 43 1.92 3.89 -0.23
CA LEU A 43 1.32 2.65 0.24
C LEU A 43 -0.19 2.77 0.47
N ALA A 44 -0.66 3.91 0.99
CA ALA A 44 -2.08 4.19 1.17
C ALA A 44 -2.82 4.24 -0.18
N ILE A 45 -2.23 4.88 -1.19
CA ILE A 45 -2.79 4.88 -2.55
C ILE A 45 -2.88 3.46 -3.08
N MET A 46 -1.82 2.65 -2.96
CA MET A 46 -1.83 1.26 -3.43
C MET A 46 -2.87 0.41 -2.70
N PHE A 47 -2.97 0.55 -1.38
CA PHE A 47 -3.95 -0.17 -0.57
C PHE A 47 -5.39 0.19 -0.97
N VAL A 48 -5.69 1.48 -1.08
CA VAL A 48 -7.03 1.96 -1.46
C VAL A 48 -7.37 1.58 -2.90
N ALA A 49 -6.44 1.79 -3.85
CA ALA A 49 -6.68 1.48 -5.26
C ALA A 49 -6.88 -0.02 -5.48
N SER A 50 -6.02 -0.87 -4.92
CA SER A 50 -6.19 -2.32 -5.01
C SER A 50 -7.48 -2.80 -4.33
N GLY A 51 -7.84 -2.23 -3.17
CA GLY A 51 -9.12 -2.51 -2.52
C GLY A 51 -10.32 -2.09 -3.36
N ALA A 52 -10.26 -0.93 -4.01
CA ALA A 52 -11.29 -0.45 -4.92
C ALA A 52 -11.43 -1.36 -6.14
N PHE A 53 -10.33 -1.79 -6.76
CA PHE A 53 -10.35 -2.71 -7.90
C PHE A 53 -10.89 -4.09 -7.55
N ILE A 54 -10.54 -4.60 -6.36
CA ILE A 54 -11.15 -5.82 -5.82
C ILE A 54 -12.65 -5.64 -5.63
N TYR A 55 -13.09 -4.49 -5.10
CA TYR A 55 -14.50 -4.22 -4.82
C TYR A 55 -15.35 -4.11 -6.09
N VAL A 56 -14.81 -3.55 -7.17
CA VAL A 56 -15.52 -3.41 -8.46
C VAL A 56 -15.30 -4.59 -9.41
N ASP A 57 -14.73 -5.68 -8.93
CA ASP A 57 -14.37 -6.86 -9.72
C ASP A 57 -13.51 -6.57 -10.99
N TRP A 58 -12.67 -5.53 -10.95
CA TRP A 58 -11.86 -5.14 -12.10
C TRP A 58 -10.54 -5.92 -12.17
N ASP A 59 -10.33 -6.66 -13.24
CA ASP A 59 -9.16 -7.51 -13.45
C ASP A 59 -8.52 -7.28 -14.83
N PRO A 60 -7.60 -6.31 -14.98
CA PRO A 60 -6.93 -6.05 -16.24
C PRO A 60 -5.90 -7.13 -16.61
N PHE A 61 -5.66 -8.09 -15.71
CA PHE A 61 -4.68 -9.16 -15.91
C PHE A 61 -5.34 -10.48 -16.32
N GLU A 62 -6.67 -10.50 -16.48
CA GLU A 62 -7.42 -11.72 -16.85
C GLU A 62 -6.94 -12.32 -18.18
N ASP A 63 -6.56 -11.48 -19.14
CA ASP A 63 -6.05 -11.90 -20.46
C ASP A 63 -4.54 -12.20 -20.49
N LEU A 64 -3.83 -12.01 -19.38
CA LEU A 64 -2.36 -12.13 -19.30
C LEU A 64 -1.88 -13.47 -18.72
N LEU A 65 -2.80 -14.36 -18.31
CA LEU A 65 -2.53 -15.70 -17.75
C LEU A 65 -3.28 -16.78 -18.55
#